data_AF-A0A0F0EQU4-F1
#
_entry.id   AF-A0A0F0EQU4-F1
#
_cell.length_a   1.000
_cell.length_b   1.000
_cell.length_c   1.000
_cell.angle_alpha   90.00
_cell.angle_beta   90.00
_cell.angle_gamma   90.00
#
_symmetry.space_group_name_H-M   'P 1'
#
loop_
_entity.id
_entity.type
_entity.pdbx_description
1 polymer ?
#
loop_
_entity_poly.entity_id
_entity_poly.type
_entity_poly.pdbx_seq_one_letter_code
_entity_poly.pdbx_strand_id
1 'polypeptide(L)' 'MQRFLLWLRINLAVEAVMSGASWTEAAHEAGFADSAHLTRTHKRMFGIEPTALRPQAPG' A
#
# COMPACT_ATOMS: atom_id res chain seq x y z
N MET A 1 -11.94 2.73 -14.61
CA MET A 1 -11.57 1.42 -14.02
C MET A 1 -11.69 1.55 -12.51
N GLN A 2 -12.60 0.79 -11.92
CA GLN A 2 -13.42 1.11 -10.74
C GLN A 2 -12.65 1.31 -9.42
N ARG A 3 -13.14 2.18 -8.53
CA ARG A 3 -12.69 2.32 -7.12
C ARG A 3 -12.50 0.97 -6.40
N PHE A 4 -13.33 -0.02 -6.74
CA PHE A 4 -13.21 -1.38 -6.23
C PHE A 4 -11.85 -2.05 -6.55
N LEU A 5 -11.31 -1.86 -7.76
CA LEU A 5 -9.99 -2.39 -8.11
C LEU A 5 -8.86 -1.64 -7.39
N LEU A 6 -9.00 -0.33 -7.18
CA LEU A 6 -8.04 0.42 -6.36
C LEU A 6 -8.08 -0.04 -4.90
N TRP A 7 -9.28 -0.32 -4.37
CA TRP A 7 -9.44 -0.91 -3.04
C TRP A 7 -8.70 -2.26 -2.94
N LEU A 8 -8.91 -3.17 -3.89
CA LEU A 8 -8.23 -4.47 -3.91
C LEU A 8 -6.71 -4.33 -3.95
N ARG A 9 -6.18 -3.43 -4.80
CA ARG A 9 -4.74 -3.18 -4.89
C ARG A 9 -4.16 -2.62 -3.59
N ILE A 10 -4.89 -1.74 -2.92
CA ILE A 10 -4.45 -1.21 -1.62
C ILE A 10 -4.42 -2.32 -0.57
N ASN A 11 -5.45 -3.18 -0.51
CA ASN A 11 -5.45 -4.31 0.43
C ASN A 11 -4.27 -5.27 0.18
N LEU A 12 -3.98 -5.57 -1.09
CA LEU A 12 -2.84 -6.40 -1.46
C LEU A 12 -1.50 -5.78 -1.01
N ALA A 13 -1.32 -4.47 -1.22
CA ALA A 13 -0.12 -3.78 -0.78
C ALA A 13 0.01 -3.80 0.77
N VAL A 14 -1.09 -3.62 1.49
CA VAL A 14 -1.09 -3.68 2.96
C VAL A 14 -0.75 -5.08 3.45
N GLU A 15 -1.34 -6.13 2.85
CA GLU A 15 -1.06 -7.52 3.18
C GLU A 15 0.43 -7.87 2.99
N ALA A 16 1.01 -7.47 1.86
CA ALA A 16 2.44 -7.66 1.61
C ALA A 16 3.32 -6.94 2.64
N VAL A 17 2.96 -5.71 3.04
CA VAL A 17 3.70 -5.00 4.09
C VAL A 17 3.55 -5.69 5.45
N MET A 18 2.38 -6.24 5.76
CA MET A 18 2.16 -7.01 7.00
C MET A 18 2.90 -8.35 7.00
N SER A 19 3.20 -8.93 5.84
CA SER A 19 4.03 -10.14 5.71
C SER A 19 5.54 -9.85 5.73
N GLY A 20 5.94 -8.58 5.83
CA GLY A 20 7.33 -8.15 5.98
C GLY A 20 7.95 -7.53 4.73
N ALA A 21 7.19 -7.35 3.65
CA ALA A 21 7.69 -6.64 2.48
C ALA A 21 7.90 -5.15 2.77
N SER A 22 8.85 -4.52 2.07
CA SER A 22 8.98 -3.07 2.07
C SER A 22 7.81 -2.42 1.30
N TRP A 23 7.53 -1.15 1.59
CA TRP A 23 6.50 -0.38 0.87
C TRP A 23 6.77 -0.26 -0.64
N THR A 24 8.02 -0.34 -1.06
CA THR A 24 8.39 -0.32 -2.48
C THR A 24 8.01 -1.64 -3.15
N GLU A 25 8.40 -2.78 -2.55
CA GLU A 25 8.05 -4.12 -3.06
C GLU A 25 6.53 -4.31 -3.12
N ALA A 26 5.84 -3.99 -2.03
CA ALA A 26 4.39 -4.08 -1.94
C ALA A 26 3.65 -3.20 -2.96
N ALA A 27 4.19 -2.02 -3.29
CA ALA A 27 3.62 -1.15 -4.32
C ALA A 27 3.74 -1.79 -5.70
N HIS A 28 4.90 -2.36 -6.03
CA HIS A 28 5.11 -3.05 -7.31
C HIS A 28 4.25 -4.32 -7.43
N GLU A 29 4.15 -5.12 -6.36
CA GLU A 29 3.30 -6.32 -6.31
C GLU A 29 1.82 -6.00 -6.47
N ALA A 30 1.34 -4.90 -5.87
CA ALA A 30 -0.03 -4.42 -6.04
C ALA A 30 -0.28 -3.72 -7.39
N GLY A 31 0.75 -3.57 -8.23
CA GLY A 31 0.68 -2.94 -9.55
C GLY A 31 0.61 -1.42 -9.52
N PHE A 32 1.12 -0.79 -8.47
CA PHE A 32 1.47 0.63 -8.45
C PHE A 32 2.85 0.85 -9.10
N ALA A 33 3.08 2.08 -9.55
CA ALA A 33 4.33 2.46 -10.20
C ALA A 33 5.48 2.57 -9.20
N ASP A 34 5.19 3.06 -7.99
CA ASP A 34 6.11 3.23 -6.88
C ASP A 34 5.32 3.40 -5.56
N SER A 35 6.02 3.43 -4.44
CA SER A 35 5.44 3.64 -3.11
C SER A 35 4.78 5.01 -2.94
N ALA A 36 5.23 6.03 -3.67
CA ALA A 36 4.63 7.36 -3.63
C ALA A 36 3.26 7.40 -4.36
N HIS A 37 3.08 6.61 -5.42
CA HIS A 37 1.84 6.43 -6.15
C HIS A 37 0.82 5.67 -5.29
N LEU A 38 1.25 4.61 -4.60
CA LEU A 38 0.43 3.93 -3.59
C LEU A 38 -0.06 4.91 -2.52
N THR A 39 0.87 5.69 -1.95
CA THR A 39 0.61 6.69 -0.90
C THR A 39 -0.42 7.73 -1.34
N ARG A 40 -0.23 8.37 -2.51
CA ARG A 40 -1.19 9.33 -3.09
C ARG A 40 -2.57 8.71 -3.33
N THR A 41 -2.62 7.45 -3.76
CA THR A 41 -3.88 6.73 -4.01
C THR A 41 -4.61 6.42 -2.71
N HIS A 42 -3.90 5.94 -1.69
CA HIS A 42 -4.45 5.66 -0.37
C HIS A 42 -5.00 6.91 0.29
N LYS A 43 -4.25 8.02 0.27
CA LYS A 43 -4.71 9.32 0.79
C LYS A 43 -5.98 9.80 0.08
N ARG A 44 -6.04 9.67 -1.25
CA ARG A 44 -7.22 10.03 -2.03
C ARG A 44 -8.44 9.17 -1.70
N MET A 45 -8.24 7.91 -1.32
CA MET A 45 -9.31 6.94 -1.07
C MET A 45 -9.81 6.94 0.37
N PHE A 46 -8.92 7.15 1.35
CA PHE A 46 -9.21 7.01 2.78
C PHE A 46 -8.96 8.28 3.61
N GLY A 47 -8.37 9.31 3.02
CA GLY A 47 -8.07 10.58 3.72
C GLY A 47 -6.86 10.53 4.66
N ILE A 48 -6.21 9.37 4.79
CA ILE A 48 -5.06 9.14 5.67
C ILE A 48 -3.88 8.53 4.90
N GLU A 49 -2.65 8.72 5.38
CA GLU A 49 -1.44 8.14 4.77
C GLU A 49 -1.18 6.71 5.28
N PRO A 50 -0.77 5.76 4.43
CA PRO A 50 -0.48 4.37 4.84
C PRO A 50 0.69 4.27 5.84
N THR A 51 1.62 5.23 5.84
CA THR A 51 2.82 5.26 6.69
C THR A 51 2.53 5.33 8.20
N ALA A 52 1.28 5.52 8.61
CA ALA A 52 0.86 5.31 10.00
C ALA A 52 0.92 3.83 10.43
N LEU A 53 0.85 2.89 9.47
CA LEU A 53 1.14 1.48 9.68
C LEU A 53 2.66 1.30 9.57
N ARG A 54 3.37 1.41 10.69
CA ARG A 54 4.76 0.92 10.76
C ARG A 54 4.72 -0.56 11.13
N PRO A 55 5.13 -1.49 10.24
CA PRO A 55 5.53 -2.81 10.67
C PRO A 55 6.71 -2.63 11.62
N GLN A 56 6.62 -3.18 12.82
CA GLN A 56 7.82 -3.33 13.64
C GLN A 56 8.72 -4.31 12.88
N ALA A 57 9.94 -3.86 12.55
CA ALA A 57 10.98 -4.78 12.13
C ALA A 57 11.18 -5.79 13.27
N PRO A 58 11.20 -7.12 13.00
CA PRO A 58 11.63 -8.07 14.01
C PRO A 58 13.07 -7.69 14.39
N GLY A 59 13.28 -7.42 15.68
CA GLY A 59 14.60 -7.17 16.26
C GLY A 59 15.46 -8.43 16.29
#